data_AF-A0AAN5NAR3-F1
#
_entry.id   AF-A0AAN5NAR3-F1
#
_cell.length_a   1.000
_cell.length_b   1.000
_cell.length_c   1.000
_cell.angle_alpha   90.00
_cell.angle_beta   90.00
_cell.angle_gamma   90.00
#
_symmetry.space_group_name_H-M   'P 1'
#
loop_
_entity.id
_entity.type
_entity.pdbx_description
1 polymer ?
#
loop_
_entity_poly.entity_id
_entity_poly.type
_entity_poly.pdbx_seq_one_letter_code
_entity_poly.pdbx_strand_id
1 'polypeptide(L)'
;MKERINFKILNQAAWISLLLTFITPYELSSSGFKTWGYPVKYFTTYEFPQDSTTLLSSTLTNLLGLISNILVIYIIINTFILLKERLKKYKS
;
A
#
# COMPACT_ATOMS: atom_id res chain seq x y z
N MET A 1 -22.47 -18.18 -6.37
CA MET A 1 -22.04 -16.79 -6.63
C MET A 1 -20.52 -16.81 -6.79
N LYS A 2 -19.98 -16.82 -8.03
CA LYS A 2 -18.53 -16.81 -8.23
C LYS A 2 -18.04 -15.38 -7.99
N GLU A 3 -17.72 -15.06 -6.75
CA GLU A 3 -16.98 -13.84 -6.41
C GLU A 3 -15.58 -13.96 -6.99
N ARG A 4 -15.45 -13.66 -8.29
CA ARG A 4 -14.14 -13.57 -8.93
C ARG A 4 -13.49 -12.32 -8.38
N ILE A 5 -12.36 -12.48 -7.71
CA ILE A 5 -11.48 -11.38 -7.33
C ILE A 5 -11.30 -10.49 -8.56
N ASN A 6 -11.67 -9.22 -8.44
CA ASN A 6 -11.52 -8.27 -9.53
C ASN A 6 -10.04 -7.85 -9.64
N PHE A 7 -9.28 -8.59 -10.43
CA PHE A 7 -7.85 -8.35 -10.66
C PHE A 7 -7.54 -6.93 -11.17
N LYS A 8 -8.48 -6.28 -11.86
CA LYS A 8 -8.29 -4.88 -12.30
C LYS A 8 -8.24 -3.94 -11.10
N ILE A 9 -9.17 -4.10 -10.14
CA ILE A 9 -9.19 -3.31 -8.90
C ILE A 9 -7.98 -3.67 -8.02
N LEU A 10 -7.59 -4.95 -7.98
CA LEU A 10 -6.41 -5.39 -7.23
C LEU A 10 -5.12 -4.74 -7.77
N ASN A 11 -4.96 -4.68 -9.09
CA ASN A 11 -3.82 -4.01 -9.71
C ASN A 11 -3.83 -2.50 -9.43
N GLN A 12 -5.00 -1.85 -9.48
CA GLN A 12 -5.13 -0.44 -9.10
C GLN A 12 -4.76 -0.21 -7.63
N ALA A 13 -5.20 -1.09 -6.73
CA ALA A 13 -4.86 -1.02 -5.31
C ALA A 13 -3.35 -1.17 -5.08
N ALA A 14 -2.67 -2.05 -5.82
CA ALA A 14 -1.22 -2.18 -5.78
C ALA A 14 -0.49 -0.89 -6.19
N TRP A 15 -0.91 -0.27 -7.30
CA TRP A 15 -0.36 1.02 -7.74
C TRP A 15 -0.61 2.14 -6.73
N ILE A 16 -1.81 2.21 -6.16
CA ILE A 16 -2.14 3.20 -5.13
C ILE A 16 -1.30 3.00 -3.86
N SER A 17 -1.10 1.76 -3.41
CA SER A 17 -0.23 1.45 -2.27
C SER A 17 1.21 1.94 -2.50
N LEU A 18 1.71 1.74 -3.73
CA LEU A 18 3.05 2.17 -4.10
C LEU A 18 3.15 3.70 -4.12
N LEU A 19 2.19 4.39 -4.73
CA LEU A 19 2.13 5.86 -4.74
C LEU A 19 2.01 6.46 -3.34
N LEU A 20 1.16 5.89 -2.47
CA LEU A 20 1.01 6.32 -1.09
C LEU A 20 2.32 6.25 -0.31
N THR A 21 3.17 5.27 -0.60
CA THR A 21 4.47 5.12 0.06
C THR A 21 5.40 6.31 -0.20
N PHE A 22 5.28 6.97 -1.36
CA PHE A 22 6.08 8.16 -1.70
C PHE A 22 5.47 9.49 -1.22
N ILE A 23 4.15 9.54 -1.03
CA ILE A 23 3.43 10.78 -0.67
C ILE A 23 3.23 10.89 0.84
N THR A 24 3.10 9.76 1.54
CA THR A 24 2.86 9.76 2.99
C THR A 24 4.14 9.97 3.78
N PRO A 25 4.05 10.66 4.94
CA PRO A 25 5.21 10.89 5.77
C PRO A 25 5.81 9.56 6.26
N TYR A 26 7.13 9.50 6.29
CA TYR A 26 7.86 8.40 6.90
C TYR A 26 7.90 8.55 8.42
N GLU A 27 8.11 7.43 9.10
CA GLU A 27 8.43 7.39 10.52
C GLU A 27 9.93 7.18 10.69
N LEU A 28 10.54 7.96 11.58
CA LEU A 28 11.95 7.85 11.93
C LEU A 28 12.06 6.99 13.18
N SER A 29 12.75 5.86 13.08
CA SER A 29 13.06 5.04 14.25
C SER A 29 14.15 5.70 15.11
N SER A 30 14.22 5.32 16.39
CA SER A 30 15.28 5.76 17.30
C SER A 30 16.69 5.38 16.82
N SER A 31 16.80 4.37 15.96
CA SER A 31 18.02 3.92 15.30
C SER A 31 18.37 4.68 14.01
N GLY A 32 17.60 5.70 13.63
CA GLY A 32 17.83 6.52 12.44
C GLY A 32 17.32 5.92 11.13
N PHE A 33 16.50 4.87 11.18
CA PHE A 33 15.93 4.25 9.98
C PHE A 33 14.61 4.91 9.62
N LYS A 34 14.36 5.08 8.32
CA LYS A 34 13.11 5.65 7.83
C LYS A 34 12.18 4.52 7.39
N THR A 35 10.96 4.53 7.90
CA THR A 35 9.92 3.55 7.57
C THR A 35 8.77 4.22 6.85
N TRP A 36 8.38 3.62 5.72
CA TRP A 36 7.46 4.13 4.74
C TRP A 36 6.29 3.18 4.54
N GLY A 37 5.23 3.70 3.92
CA GLY A 37 4.01 2.96 3.64
C GLY A 37 2.84 3.48 4.43
N TYR A 38 1.65 3.20 3.91
CA TYR A 38 0.38 3.58 4.51
C TYR A 38 -0.73 2.64 4.01
N PRO A 39 -1.68 2.24 4.88
CA PRO A 39 -1.76 2.56 6.32
C PRO A 39 -0.75 1.81 7.20
N VAL A 40 -0.28 0.63 6.77
CA VAL A 40 0.73 -0.15 7.50
C VAL A 40 2.12 0.19 6.95
N LYS A 41 3.09 0.45 7.82
CA LYS A 41 4.49 0.64 7.42
C LYS A 41 5.07 -0.69 6.96
N TYR A 42 5.67 -0.70 5.78
CA TYR A 42 6.19 -1.94 5.18
C TYR A 42 7.52 -1.78 4.45
N PHE A 43 7.98 -0.56 4.19
CA PHE A 43 9.22 -0.32 3.47
C PHE A 43 10.19 0.45 4.36
N THR A 44 11.32 -0.13 4.69
CA THR A 44 12.34 0.48 5.56
C THR A 44 13.56 0.83 4.73
N THR A 45 14.09 2.03 4.91
CA THR A 45 15.36 2.48 4.32
C THR A 45 16.36 2.78 5.42
N TYR A 46 17.56 2.19 5.31
CA TYR A 46 18.64 2.37 6.28
C TYR A 46 19.55 3.52 5.85
N GLU A 47 19.85 4.44 6.77
CA GLU A 47 20.90 5.46 6.59
C GLU A 47 22.16 4.98 7.33
N PHE A 48 23.36 5.16 6.75
CA PHE A 48 24.73 4.85 7.25
C PHE A 48 25.43 3.59 6.69
N PRO A 49 26.77 3.65 6.51
CA PRO A 49 27.47 3.03 5.40
C PRO A 49 27.71 1.56 5.70
N GLN A 50 27.19 0.68 4.85
CA GLN A 50 27.59 -0.71 4.88
C GLN A 50 27.82 -1.16 3.45
N ASP A 51 28.90 -0.69 2.82
CA ASP A 51 29.61 -1.37 1.71
C ASP A 51 28.75 -2.04 0.63
N SER A 52 27.55 -1.53 0.38
CA SER A 52 26.54 -2.24 -0.38
C SER A 52 26.25 -1.46 -1.65
N THR A 53 26.65 -2.06 -2.76
CA THR A 53 26.78 -1.43 -4.07
C THR A 53 25.43 -1.22 -4.80
N THR A 54 24.30 -1.56 -4.17
CA THR A 54 22.99 -1.60 -4.84
C THR A 54 21.88 -0.96 -4.01
N LEU A 55 20.97 -0.24 -4.67
CA LEU A 55 19.86 0.48 -4.03
C LEU A 55 18.96 -0.44 -3.16
N LEU A 56 18.81 -1.71 -3.53
CA LEU A 56 17.97 -2.66 -2.78
C LEU A 56 18.61 -3.17 -1.50
N SER A 57 19.94 -3.17 -1.40
CA SER A 57 20.67 -3.69 -0.24
C SER A 57 20.46 -2.86 1.03
N SER A 58 20.14 -1.57 0.87
CA SER A 58 19.85 -0.65 1.98
C SER A 58 18.35 -0.49 2.23
N THR A 59 17.54 -1.42 1.72
CA THR A 59 16.08 -1.40 1.85
C THR A 59 15.54 -2.74 2.32
N LEU A 60 14.57 -2.72 3.23
CA LEU A 60 13.84 -3.91 3.68
C LEU A 60 12.36 -3.72 3.37
N THR A 61 11.76 -4.70 2.70
CA THR A 61 10.32 -4.71 2.43
C THR A 61 9.64 -5.83 3.21
N ASN A 62 8.72 -5.47 4.10
CA ASN A 62 7.83 -6.41 4.77
C ASN A 62 6.68 -6.77 3.82
N LEU A 63 6.76 -7.96 3.22
CA LEU A 63 5.78 -8.44 2.25
C LEU A 63 4.36 -8.53 2.84
N LEU A 64 4.24 -8.89 4.12
CA LEU A 64 2.94 -8.98 4.79
C LEU A 64 2.30 -7.60 4.94
N GLY A 65 3.10 -6.59 5.29
CA GLY A 65 2.65 -5.19 5.39
C GLY A 65 2.20 -4.64 4.02
N LEU A 66 2.94 -4.95 2.95
CA LEU A 66 2.56 -4.58 1.59
C LEU A 66 1.22 -5.22 1.18
N ILE A 67 1.09 -6.53 1.36
CA ILE A 67 -0.15 -7.26 1.02
C ILE A 67 -1.34 -6.70 1.82
N SER A 68 -1.14 -6.43 3.11
CA SER A 68 -2.17 -5.82 3.96
C SER A 68 -2.65 -4.48 3.40
N ASN A 69 -1.74 -3.59 3.01
CA ASN A 69 -2.09 -2.29 2.42
C ASN A 69 -2.88 -2.44 1.11
N ILE A 70 -2.44 -3.34 0.23
CA ILE A 70 -3.14 -3.61 -1.03
C ILE A 70 -4.56 -4.10 -0.75
N LEU A 71 -4.75 -4.99 0.21
CA LEU A 71 -6.07 -5.50 0.60
C LEU A 71 -6.96 -4.41 1.19
N VAL A 72 -6.43 -3.54 2.06
CA VAL A 72 -7.19 -2.43 2.63
C VAL A 72 -7.66 -1.47 1.52
N ILE A 73 -6.77 -1.07 0.62
CA ILE A 73 -7.11 -0.19 -0.51
C ILE A 73 -8.13 -0.87 -1.44
N TYR A 74 -7.96 -2.17 -1.71
CA TYR A 74 -8.89 -2.95 -2.51
C TYR A 74 -10.31 -2.92 -1.92
N ILE A 75 -10.43 -3.17 -0.61
CA ILE A 75 -11.71 -3.13 0.10
C ILE A 75 -12.33 -1.73 0.03
N ILE A 76 -11.53 -0.68 0.24
CA ILE A 76 -12.00 0.71 0.16
C ILE A 76 -12.60 1.00 -1.22
N ILE A 77 -11.87 0.70 -2.31
CA ILE A 77 -12.35 0.92 -3.68
C ILE A 77 -13.63 0.14 -3.94
N ASN A 78 -13.67 -1.13 -3.53
CA ASN A 78 -14.85 -1.98 -3.72
C ASN A 78 -16.07 -1.43 -2.97
N THR A 79 -15.89 -0.99 -1.72
CA THR A 79 -16.96 -0.34 -0.94
C THR A 79 -17.46 0.94 -1.60
N PHE A 80 -16.57 1.79 -2.14
CA PHE A 80 -16.98 2.99 -2.88
C PHE A 80 -17.81 2.68 -4.13
N ILE A 81 -17.44 1.64 -4.88
CA ILE A 81 -18.20 1.19 -6.06
C ILE A 81 -19.60 0.74 -5.64
N LEU A 82 -19.70 -0.12 -4.62
CA LEU A 82 -20.98 -0.62 -4.11
C LEU A 82 -21.88 0.51 -3.58
N LEU A 83 -21.31 1.47 -2.85
CA LEU A 83 -22.04 2.64 -2.36
C LEU A 83 -22.56 3.50 -3.52
N LYS A 84 -21.73 3.75 -4.54
CA LYS A 84 -22.12 4.52 -5.73
C LYS A 84 -23.27 3.85 -6.49
N GLU A 85 -23.25 2.54 -6.62
CA GLU A 85 -24.34 1.77 -7.25
C GLU A 85 -25.63 1.85 -6.45
N ARG A 86 -25.56 1.72 -5.11
CA ARG A 86 -26.73 1.87 -4.23
C ARG A 86 -27.34 3.27 -4.31
N LEU A 87 -26.51 4.32 -4.32
CA LEU A 87 -26.98 5.71 -4.44
C LEU A 87 -27.65 5.99 -5.79
N LYS A 88 -27.11 5.44 -6.90
CA LYS A 88 -27.76 5.54 -8.21
C LYS A 88 -29.14 4.87 -8.22
N LYS A 89 -29.25 3.68 -7.62
CA LYS A 89 -30.51 2.96 -7.52
C LYS A 89 -31.56 3.73 -6.70
N TYR A 90 -31.14 4.46 -5.66
CA TYR A 90 -32.05 5.27 -4.84
C TYR A 90 -32.55 6.54 -5.54
N LYS A 91 -31.80 7.04 -6.54
CA LYS A 91 -32.15 8.26 -7.28
C LYS A 91 -32.98 8.00 -8.55
N SER A 92 -33.12 6.73 -8.95
CA SER A 92 -33.95 6.27 -10.07
C SER A 92 -35.32 5.83 -9.58
#